data_AF-A0A7Y5X0T8-F1
#
_entry.id   AF-A0A7Y5X0T8-F1
#
_cell.length_a   1.000
_cell.length_b   1.000
_cell.length_c   1.000
_cell.angle_alpha   90.00
_cell.angle_beta   90.00
_cell.angle_gamma   90.00
#
_symmetry.space_group_name_H-M   'P 1'
#
loop_
_entity.id
_entity.type
_entity.pdbx_description
1 polymer ?
#
loop_
_entity_poly.entity_id
_entity_poly.type
_entity_poly.pdbx_seq_one_letter_code
_entity_poly.pdbx_strand_id
1 'polypeptide(L)'
;MSSQAIRRVRLLLVVVVVAWFFSPPAWRYAVPLWLPFVLALGLELEFLAGGLLRPARGPVEHDRGPQRADLERFGWAGEQPDEDDPTFWTSPPVPRRRAPPLRRVGASLVVVAFVALAAWGISIRRGWSALEHGTQTRIEHSLSAQAERIAGHPVRVRCDTKGTHVGAVQETDGIAEVGGRDAWLTPSICFRLYKLIDHKDTQAFSPTGRAIAVLAHEAWHLHGVSDEGVTNCYAFQSGVGVGVRLGLSRERARALMREQLATNGSDSSGDSRYVVPAGCSNGGRYDLDRSSSQFP
;
A
#
# COMPACT_ATOMS: atom_id res chain seq x y z
N MET A 1 -11.16 -1.39 33.81
CA MET A 1 -9.68 -1.39 33.74
C MET A 1 -9.13 -0.02 34.11
N SER A 2 -8.10 0.05 34.96
CA SER A 2 -7.48 1.34 35.33
C SER A 2 -6.75 1.97 34.14
N SER A 3 -6.65 3.30 34.09
CA SER A 3 -5.95 4.02 33.02
C SER A 3 -4.47 3.62 32.89
N GLN A 4 -3.86 3.17 33.99
CA GLN A 4 -2.49 2.65 34.00
C GLN A 4 -2.39 1.28 33.32
N ALA A 5 -3.38 0.41 33.48
CA ALA A 5 -3.40 -0.90 32.84
C ALA A 5 -3.44 -0.76 31.30
N ILE A 6 -4.27 0.16 30.80
CA ILE A 6 -4.38 0.45 29.36
C ILE A 6 -3.07 1.02 28.81
N ARG A 7 -2.41 1.93 29.54
CA ARG A 7 -1.13 2.50 29.12
C ARG A 7 -0.03 1.45 29.03
N ARG A 8 0.00 0.49 29.97
CA ARG A 8 0.94 -0.64 29.94
C ARG A 8 0.68 -1.58 28.76
N VAL A 9 -0.59 -1.90 28.48
CA VAL A 9 -0.96 -2.72 27.32
C VAL A 9 -0.55 -2.06 26.01
N ARG A 10 -0.75 -0.74 25.87
CA ARG A 10 -0.31 0.01 24.68
C ARG A 10 1.20 0.00 24.51
N LEU A 11 1.94 0.21 25.59
CA LEU A 11 3.40 0.19 25.54
C LEU A 11 3.94 -1.20 25.18
N LEU A 12 3.33 -2.25 25.74
CA LEU A 12 3.62 -3.64 25.41
C LEU A 12 3.34 -3.92 23.93
N LEU A 13 2.21 -3.46 23.40
CA LEU A 13 1.84 -3.65 21.99
C LEU A 13 2.82 -2.95 21.05
N VAL A 14 3.25 -1.73 21.38
CA VAL A 14 4.28 -1.01 20.60
C VAL A 14 5.60 -1.79 20.62
N VAL A 15 6.04 -2.27 21.79
CA VAL A 15 7.26 -3.09 21.91
C VAL A 15 7.16 -4.37 21.10
N VAL A 16 6.00 -5.05 21.10
CA VAL A 16 5.76 -6.26 20.32
C VAL A 16 5.78 -5.97 18.82
N VAL A 17 5.15 -4.88 18.35
CA VAL A 17 5.16 -4.48 16.94
C VAL A 17 6.58 -4.14 16.48
N VAL A 18 7.34 -3.41 17.30
CA VAL A 18 8.75 -3.09 17.02
C VAL A 18 9.57 -4.38 16.98
N ALA A 19 9.47 -5.25 17.98
CA ALA A 19 10.20 -6.52 18.02
C ALA A 19 9.84 -7.43 16.83
N TRP A 20 8.57 -7.50 16.44
CA TRP A 20 8.12 -8.25 15.26
C TRP A 20 8.70 -7.66 13.97
N PHE A 21 8.76 -6.33 13.84
CA PHE A 21 9.33 -5.65 12.68
C PHE A 21 10.82 -5.99 12.47
N PHE A 22 11.57 -6.14 13.57
CA PHE A 22 12.99 -6.53 13.57
C PHE A 22 13.22 -8.05 13.60
N SER A 23 12.17 -8.87 13.67
CA SER A 23 12.30 -10.34 13.71
C SER A 23 12.79 -10.94 12.38
N PRO A 24 13.33 -12.16 12.36
CA PRO A 24 13.78 -12.82 11.13
C PRO A 24 12.67 -12.93 10.06
N PRO A 25 13.00 -12.88 8.75
CA PRO A 25 12.00 -12.90 7.67
C PRO A 25 11.00 -14.05 7.75
N ALA A 26 11.44 -15.25 8.17
CA ALA A 26 10.58 -16.42 8.33
C ALA A 26 9.39 -16.21 9.28
N TRP A 27 9.50 -15.29 10.25
CA TRP A 27 8.44 -15.01 11.24
C TRP A 27 7.52 -13.87 10.79
N ARG A 28 7.99 -13.01 9.87
CA ARG A 28 7.22 -11.89 9.31
C ARG A 28 6.23 -12.33 8.23
N TYR A 29 6.47 -13.45 7.55
CA TYR A 29 5.54 -13.99 6.56
C TYR A 29 4.39 -14.81 7.17
N ALA A 30 4.52 -15.25 8.44
CA ALA A 30 3.46 -16.00 9.13
C ALA A 30 2.31 -15.10 9.61
N VAL A 31 2.55 -13.79 9.77
CA VAL A 31 1.56 -12.83 10.24
C VAL A 31 1.33 -11.78 9.15
N PRO A 32 0.12 -11.70 8.57
CA PRO A 32 -0.17 -10.73 7.52
C PRO A 32 0.13 -9.30 7.97
N LEU A 33 0.78 -8.51 7.10
CA LEU A 33 1.22 -7.15 7.41
C LEU A 33 0.08 -6.26 7.94
N TRP A 34 -1.15 -6.48 7.49
CA TRP A 34 -2.34 -5.73 7.89
C TRP A 34 -2.83 -6.04 9.31
N LEU A 35 -2.52 -7.21 9.86
CA LEU A 35 -3.02 -7.67 11.17
C LEU A 35 -2.65 -6.73 12.34
N PRO A 36 -1.39 -6.27 12.50
CA PRO A 36 -1.06 -5.30 13.55
C PRO A 36 -1.74 -3.94 13.36
N PHE A 37 -2.00 -3.52 12.12
CA PHE A 37 -2.73 -2.28 11.84
C PHE A 37 -4.22 -2.42 12.15
N VAL A 38 -4.84 -3.57 11.87
CA VAL A 38 -6.23 -3.86 12.24
C VAL A 38 -6.39 -3.94 13.76
N LEU A 39 -5.43 -4.54 14.47
CA LEU A 39 -5.41 -4.54 15.94
C LEU A 39 -5.27 -3.12 16.52
N ALA A 40 -4.38 -2.31 15.96
CA ALA A 40 -4.23 -0.92 16.36
C ALA A 40 -5.49 -0.09 16.06
N LEU A 41 -6.10 -0.29 14.88
CA LEU A 41 -7.33 0.37 14.47
C LEU A 41 -8.51 -0.05 15.36
N GLY A 42 -8.63 -1.33 15.69
CA GLY A 42 -9.66 -1.85 16.59
C GLY A 42 -9.60 -1.21 17.98
N LEU A 43 -8.39 -1.05 18.53
CA LEU A 43 -8.17 -0.39 19.82
C LEU A 43 -8.51 1.11 19.80
N GLU A 44 -8.24 1.80 18.69
CA GLU A 44 -8.60 3.21 18.53
C GLU A 44 -10.10 3.40 18.25
N LEU A 45 -10.73 2.49 17.48
CA LEU A 45 -12.17 2.48 17.23
C LEU A 45 -12.97 2.15 18.50
N GLU A 46 -12.51 1.23 19.34
CA GLU A 46 -13.12 0.96 20.65
C GLU A 46 -13.09 2.21 21.53
N PHE A 47 -12.00 2.99 21.49
CA PHE A 47 -11.86 4.22 22.24
C PHE A 47 -12.75 5.35 21.70
N LEU A 48 -12.83 5.46 20.37
CA LEU A 48 -13.68 6.43 19.68
C LEU A 48 -15.17 6.10 19.92
N ALA A 49 -15.55 4.84 19.77
CA ALA A 49 -16.88 4.32 20.05
C ALA A 49 -17.24 4.48 21.53
N GLY A 50 -16.32 4.20 22.45
CA GLY A 50 -16.54 4.45 23.89
C GLY A 50 -16.68 5.94 24.25
N GLY A 51 -16.14 6.83 23.42
CA GLY A 51 -16.31 8.28 23.53
C GLY A 51 -17.62 8.80 22.89
N LEU A 52 -18.05 8.22 21.77
CA LEU A 52 -19.23 8.62 21.00
C LEU A 52 -20.53 7.94 21.49
N LEU A 53 -20.46 6.68 21.93
CA LEU A 53 -21.60 5.89 22.41
C LEU A 53 -21.92 6.15 23.88
N ARG A 54 -21.08 6.90 24.60
CA ARG A 54 -21.53 7.48 25.87
C ARG A 54 -22.48 8.61 25.50
N PRO A 55 -23.79 8.47 25.75
CA PRO A 55 -24.69 9.60 25.55
C PRO A 55 -24.11 10.77 26.33
N ALA A 56 -23.97 11.92 25.66
CA ALA A 56 -23.82 13.17 26.36
C ALA A 56 -25.00 13.23 27.33
N ARG A 57 -24.77 12.91 28.60
CA ARG A 57 -25.74 13.24 29.63
C ARG A 57 -25.80 14.75 29.54
N GLY A 58 -26.90 15.26 29.00
CA GLY A 58 -27.26 16.67 29.14
C GLY A 58 -27.22 17.06 30.61
N PRO A 59 -27.42 18.34 30.94
CA PRO A 59 -27.61 18.72 32.33
C PRO A 59 -28.85 17.96 32.83
N VAL A 60 -28.63 16.83 33.51
CA VAL A 60 -29.69 16.15 34.25
C VAL A 60 -29.77 16.93 35.55
N GLU A 61 -30.59 17.97 35.51
CA GLU A 61 -31.17 18.62 36.67
C GLU A 61 -32.20 17.65 37.27
N HIS A 62 -31.71 16.55 37.81
CA HIS A 62 -32.39 15.80 38.85
C HIS A 62 -31.37 15.67 39.96
N ASP A 63 -31.53 16.55 40.95
CA ASP A 63 -30.97 16.37 42.26
C ASP A 63 -31.37 14.97 42.71
N ARG A 64 -30.40 14.04 42.66
CA ARG A 64 -30.59 12.73 43.26
C ARG A 64 -30.47 13.00 44.74
N GLY A 65 -31.62 13.10 45.39
CA GLY A 65 -31.68 13.12 46.85
C GLY A 65 -30.82 12.01 47.47
N PRO A 66 -30.51 12.13 48.76
CA PRO A 66 -29.55 11.26 49.45
C PRO A 66 -29.81 9.77 49.17
N GLN A 67 -28.74 8.99 49.01
CA GLN A 67 -28.89 7.55 48.74
C GLN A 67 -29.54 6.87 49.94
N ARG A 68 -30.32 5.79 49.74
CA ARG A 68 -31.01 5.08 50.83
C ARG A 68 -30.10 4.67 51.98
N ALA A 69 -28.85 4.31 51.69
CA ALA A 69 -27.85 3.98 52.70
C ALA A 69 -27.49 5.17 53.62
N ASP A 70 -27.54 6.39 53.10
CA ASP A 70 -27.28 7.61 53.85
C ASP A 70 -28.50 8.01 54.69
N LEU A 71 -29.71 7.81 54.18
CA LEU A 71 -30.96 8.01 54.92
C LEU A 71 -31.08 7.06 56.11
N GLU A 72 -30.74 5.78 55.91
CA GLU A 72 -30.79 4.74 56.94
C GLU A 72 -29.69 4.94 58.00
N ARG A 73 -28.56 5.57 57.65
CA ARG A 73 -27.43 5.79 58.56
C ARG A 73 -27.53 7.09 59.36
N PHE A 74 -28.06 8.15 58.76
CA PHE A 74 -27.99 9.49 59.37
C PHE A 74 -29.36 10.07 59.74
N GLY A 75 -30.47 9.51 59.26
CA GLY A 75 -31.83 9.94 59.59
C GLY A 75 -32.14 11.33 59.03
N TRP A 76 -33.13 11.44 58.14
CA TRP A 76 -33.57 12.76 57.68
C TRP A 76 -34.54 13.37 58.71
N ALA A 77 -34.00 14.12 59.67
CA ALA A 77 -34.81 15.00 60.51
C ALA A 77 -35.24 16.18 59.62
N GLY A 78 -36.54 16.29 59.37
CA GLY A 78 -37.14 17.33 58.53
C GLY A 78 -37.11 18.71 59.16
N GLU A 79 -35.93 19.21 59.52
CA GLU A 79 -35.74 20.64 59.73
C GLU A 79 -35.59 21.28 58.34
N GLN A 80 -36.67 21.89 57.83
CA GLN A 80 -36.55 22.76 56.68
C GLN A 80 -35.69 23.96 57.09
N PRO A 81 -34.57 24.23 56.41
CA PRO A 81 -33.82 25.46 56.66
C PRO A 81 -34.73 26.67 56.36
N ASP A 82 -34.65 27.70 57.19
CA ASP A 82 -35.38 28.96 56.99
C ASP A 82 -35.16 29.46 55.55
N GLU A 83 -36.26 29.79 54.85
CA GLU A 83 -36.31 30.10 53.40
C GLU A 83 -35.40 31.26 52.95
N ASP A 84 -34.76 31.98 53.88
CA ASP A 84 -34.08 33.26 53.62
C ASP A 84 -32.55 33.25 53.78
N ASP A 85 -31.86 32.09 53.83
CA ASP A 85 -30.40 32.06 53.71
C ASP A 85 -29.91 31.70 52.28
N PRO A 86 -29.64 32.72 51.42
CA PRO A 86 -29.13 32.48 50.07
C PRO A 86 -27.69 31.92 50.04
N THR A 87 -27.00 31.87 51.19
CA THR A 87 -25.62 31.37 51.27
C THR A 87 -25.53 29.87 51.56
N PHE A 88 -26.59 29.25 52.09
CA PHE A 88 -26.61 27.82 52.42
C PHE A 88 -26.40 26.91 51.20
N TRP A 89 -26.87 27.34 50.02
CA TRP A 89 -26.82 26.55 48.77
C TRP A 89 -25.61 26.87 47.87
N THR A 90 -24.73 27.81 48.24
CA THR A 90 -23.62 28.22 47.37
C THR A 90 -22.28 27.66 47.84
N SER A 91 -22.01 26.41 47.47
CA SER A 91 -20.63 25.90 47.52
C SER A 91 -19.79 26.59 46.45
N PRO A 92 -18.59 27.14 46.77
CA PRO A 92 -17.71 27.71 45.76
C PRO A 92 -17.32 26.64 44.73
N PRO A 93 -17.29 26.97 43.42
CA PRO A 93 -17.05 25.99 42.37
C PRO A 93 -15.65 25.37 42.52
N VAL A 94 -15.57 24.06 42.67
CA VAL A 94 -14.29 23.32 42.69
C VAL A 94 -13.61 23.49 41.32
N PRO A 95 -12.38 24.02 41.23
CA PRO A 95 -11.71 24.21 39.96
C PRO A 95 -11.42 22.86 39.29
N ARG A 96 -12.22 22.51 38.28
CA ARG A 96 -11.97 21.35 37.43
C ARG A 96 -10.75 21.64 36.54
N ARG A 97 -9.57 21.13 36.91
CA ARG A 97 -8.41 21.07 36.00
C ARG A 97 -8.73 20.17 34.81
N ARG A 98 -9.30 20.75 33.76
CA ARG A 98 -9.40 20.11 32.44
C ARG A 98 -7.98 20.02 31.88
N ALA A 99 -7.44 18.79 31.79
CA ALA A 99 -6.21 18.58 31.04
C ALA A 99 -6.44 19.05 29.59
N PRO A 100 -5.56 19.90 29.02
CA PRO A 100 -5.84 20.56 27.75
C PRO A 100 -5.95 19.54 26.61
N PRO A 101 -6.94 19.66 25.72
CA PRO A 101 -7.20 18.72 24.61
C PRO A 101 -6.00 18.59 23.65
N LEU A 102 -5.15 19.61 23.59
CA LEU A 102 -3.88 19.64 22.85
C LEU A 102 -2.96 18.44 23.14
N ARG A 103 -2.97 17.91 24.37
CA ARG A 103 -2.08 16.80 24.76
C ARG A 103 -2.46 15.46 24.13
N ARG A 104 -3.75 15.27 23.77
CA ARG A 104 -4.24 14.05 23.12
C ARG A 104 -4.05 14.10 21.60
N VAL A 105 -4.26 15.27 20.99
CA VAL A 105 -3.98 15.49 19.57
C VAL A 105 -2.48 15.34 19.27
N GLY A 106 -1.62 15.86 20.16
CA GLY A 106 -0.17 15.72 20.00
C GLY A 106 0.31 14.27 20.01
N ALA A 107 -0.29 13.38 20.80
CA ALA A 107 0.10 11.98 20.84
C ALA A 107 -0.24 11.25 19.53
N SER A 108 -1.41 11.49 18.96
CA SER A 108 -1.81 10.90 17.67
C SER A 108 -0.94 11.40 16.51
N LEU A 109 -0.60 12.71 16.49
CA LEU A 109 0.29 13.27 15.48
C LEU A 109 1.70 12.65 15.54
N VAL A 110 2.24 12.39 16.73
CA VAL A 110 3.54 11.73 16.89
C VAL A 110 3.52 10.31 16.35
N VAL A 111 2.46 9.54 16.61
CA VAL A 111 2.33 8.16 16.09
C VAL A 111 2.22 8.17 14.56
N VAL A 112 1.38 9.04 13.99
CA VAL A 112 1.22 9.17 12.53
C VAL A 112 2.54 9.61 11.89
N ALA A 113 3.22 10.61 12.46
CA ALA A 113 4.52 11.06 11.98
C ALA A 113 5.58 9.95 12.06
N PHE A 114 5.61 9.17 13.14
CA PHE A 114 6.52 8.04 13.28
C PHE A 114 6.24 6.94 12.24
N VAL A 115 4.97 6.57 12.03
CA VAL A 115 4.58 5.59 11.01
C VAL A 115 4.92 6.09 9.61
N ALA A 116 4.64 7.36 9.31
CA ALA A 116 4.99 7.98 8.03
C ALA A 116 6.51 8.00 7.80
N LEU A 117 7.30 8.39 8.81
CA LEU A 117 8.76 8.40 8.74
C LEU A 117 9.36 7.00 8.61
N ALA A 118 8.79 6.01 9.31
CA ALA A 118 9.22 4.61 9.21
C ALA A 118 8.90 4.05 7.81
N ALA A 119 7.68 4.27 7.31
CA ALA A 119 7.28 3.86 5.96
C ALA A 119 8.15 4.53 4.88
N TRP A 120 8.40 5.83 5.00
CA TRP A 120 9.28 6.60 4.12
C TRP A 120 10.72 6.07 4.16
N GLY A 121 11.26 5.81 5.35
CA GLY A 121 12.61 5.28 5.52
C GLY A 121 12.79 3.86 4.96
N ILE A 122 11.78 3.00 5.05
CA ILE A 122 11.80 1.65 4.46
C ILE A 122 11.72 1.74 2.93
N SER A 123 10.84 2.58 2.40
CA SER A 123 10.64 2.79 0.97
C SER A 123 11.90 3.31 0.28
N ILE A 124 12.55 4.33 0.88
CA ILE A 124 13.75 4.94 0.31
C ILE A 124 14.94 4.00 0.35
N ARG A 125 15.08 3.15 1.39
CA ARG A 125 16.29 2.33 1.57
C ARG A 125 16.26 0.98 0.87
N ARG A 126 15.14 0.56 0.29
CA ARG A 126 14.98 -0.80 -0.29
C ARG A 126 14.43 -0.85 -1.71
N GLY A 127 14.19 0.30 -2.34
CA GLY A 127 13.66 0.41 -3.70
C GLY A 127 14.67 0.89 -4.73
N TRP A 128 14.20 1.12 -5.95
CA TRP A 128 15.00 1.64 -7.07
C TRP A 128 15.80 2.90 -6.72
N SER A 129 15.19 3.85 -6.02
CA SER A 129 15.82 5.11 -5.62
C SER A 129 16.97 4.96 -4.62
N ALA A 130 17.13 3.79 -4.00
CA ALA A 130 18.24 3.48 -3.10
C ALA A 130 19.52 3.11 -3.86
N LEU A 131 19.40 2.74 -5.14
CA LEU A 131 20.52 2.29 -5.95
C LEU A 131 21.44 3.46 -6.31
N GLU A 132 22.73 3.16 -6.49
CA GLU A 132 23.68 4.13 -7.00
C GLU A 132 23.29 4.57 -8.42
N HIS A 133 23.52 5.85 -8.76
CA HIS A 133 23.14 6.44 -10.05
C HIS A 133 23.76 5.69 -11.24
N GLY A 134 25.00 5.21 -11.10
CA GLY A 134 25.66 4.39 -12.13
C GLY A 134 24.93 3.06 -12.36
N THR A 135 24.42 2.43 -11.29
CA THR A 135 23.62 1.20 -11.40
C THR A 135 22.28 1.48 -12.07
N GLN A 136 21.59 2.55 -11.69
CA GLN A 136 20.32 2.95 -12.31
C GLN A 136 20.51 3.16 -13.82
N THR A 137 21.49 3.97 -14.21
CA THR A 137 21.79 4.29 -15.61
C THR A 137 22.12 3.04 -16.43
N ARG A 138 22.94 2.13 -15.89
CA ARG A 138 23.29 0.86 -16.54
C ARG A 138 22.06 -0.02 -16.78
N ILE A 139 21.16 -0.10 -15.80
CA ILE A 139 19.94 -0.89 -15.93
C ILE A 139 19.00 -0.24 -16.94
N GLU A 140 18.73 1.07 -16.84
CA GLU A 140 17.91 1.80 -17.82
C GLU A 140 18.43 1.65 -19.25
N HIS A 141 19.75 1.69 -19.46
CA HIS A 141 20.36 1.42 -20.76
C HIS A 141 20.10 -0.02 -21.23
N SER A 142 20.20 -1.00 -20.34
CA SER A 142 19.89 -2.40 -20.65
C SER A 142 18.41 -2.59 -21.00
N LEU A 143 17.50 -1.90 -20.30
CA LEU A 143 16.06 -1.94 -20.59
C LEU A 143 15.74 -1.26 -21.93
N SER A 144 16.35 -0.10 -22.18
CA SER A 144 16.24 0.63 -23.46
C SER A 144 16.66 -0.26 -24.63
N ALA A 145 17.79 -0.97 -24.51
CA ALA A 145 18.25 -1.91 -25.53
C ALA A 145 17.31 -3.11 -25.76
N GLN A 146 16.47 -3.48 -24.78
CA GLN A 146 15.42 -4.49 -25.01
C GLN A 146 14.21 -3.88 -25.72
N ALA A 147 13.80 -2.68 -25.30
CA ALA A 147 12.69 -1.96 -25.92
C ALA A 147 12.98 -1.61 -27.39
N GLU A 148 14.21 -1.16 -27.71
CA GLU A 148 14.66 -0.88 -29.08
C GLU A 148 14.48 -2.05 -30.04
N ARG A 149 14.66 -3.29 -29.56
CA ARG A 149 14.51 -4.49 -30.39
C ARG A 149 13.06 -4.75 -30.76
N ILE A 150 12.12 -4.36 -29.91
CA ILE A 150 10.68 -4.50 -30.17
C ILE A 150 10.20 -3.29 -30.97
N ALA A 151 10.58 -2.07 -30.56
CA ALA A 151 10.22 -0.82 -31.23
C ALA A 151 10.74 -0.77 -32.68
N GLY A 152 11.93 -1.32 -32.94
CA GLY A 152 12.56 -1.30 -34.26
C GLY A 152 13.31 0.01 -34.58
N HIS A 153 13.41 0.91 -33.61
CA HIS A 153 14.16 2.16 -33.70
C HIS A 153 14.75 2.54 -32.32
N PRO A 154 15.69 3.51 -32.27
CA PRO A 154 16.25 3.98 -31.01
C PRO A 154 15.18 4.56 -30.08
N VAL A 155 15.19 4.13 -28.80
CA VAL A 155 14.25 4.54 -27.76
C VAL A 155 14.94 4.64 -26.40
N ARG A 156 14.28 5.28 -25.43
CA ARG A 156 14.77 5.42 -24.07
C ARG A 156 13.70 4.98 -23.08
N VAL A 157 14.07 4.06 -22.21
CA VAL A 157 13.26 3.62 -21.07
C VAL A 157 13.86 4.24 -19.80
N ARG A 158 13.04 4.96 -19.04
CA ARG A 158 13.45 5.63 -17.80
C ARG A 158 12.62 5.15 -16.63
N CYS A 159 13.21 5.17 -15.44
CA CYS A 159 12.52 4.83 -14.21
C CYS A 159 12.11 6.10 -13.49
N ASP A 160 10.80 6.34 -13.42
CA ASP A 160 10.25 7.60 -12.94
C ASP A 160 10.26 7.71 -11.41
N THR A 161 11.42 8.04 -10.88
CA THR A 161 11.64 8.24 -9.44
C THR A 161 10.84 9.39 -8.85
N LYS A 162 10.47 10.39 -9.65
CA LYS A 162 9.73 11.58 -9.22
C LYS A 162 8.21 11.37 -9.29
N GLY A 163 7.76 10.29 -9.93
CA GLY A 163 6.33 10.00 -10.15
C GLY A 163 5.64 11.08 -10.99
N THR A 164 6.37 11.72 -11.90
CA THR A 164 5.84 12.80 -12.76
C THR A 164 5.02 12.25 -13.93
N HIS A 165 5.27 11.01 -14.34
CA HIS A 165 4.69 10.33 -15.49
C HIS A 165 3.92 9.06 -15.09
N VAL A 166 4.39 8.32 -14.07
CA VAL A 166 3.77 7.06 -13.62
C VAL A 166 3.65 6.99 -12.10
N GLY A 167 2.72 6.17 -11.58
CA GLY A 167 2.57 5.94 -10.13
C GLY A 167 1.14 6.09 -9.60
N ALA A 168 1.00 6.25 -8.28
CA ALA A 168 -0.25 6.07 -7.52
C ALA A 168 -1.44 6.96 -7.93
N VAL A 169 -1.21 8.00 -8.73
CA VAL A 169 -2.27 8.90 -9.25
C VAL A 169 -2.74 8.47 -10.65
N GLN A 170 -1.95 7.67 -11.38
CA GLN A 170 -2.25 7.24 -12.75
C GLN A 170 -2.55 5.73 -12.87
N GLU A 171 -2.45 4.95 -11.79
CA GLU A 171 -2.71 3.48 -11.75
C GLU A 171 -1.98 2.64 -12.80
N THR A 172 -0.93 3.19 -13.43
CA THR A 172 -0.17 2.54 -14.50
C THR A 172 1.23 2.16 -14.04
N ASP A 173 1.64 0.93 -14.39
CA ASP A 173 2.99 0.40 -14.11
C ASP A 173 4.05 0.95 -15.07
N GLY A 174 3.61 1.47 -16.22
CA GLY A 174 4.41 2.07 -17.28
C GLY A 174 3.55 3.00 -18.15
N ILE A 175 4.21 3.85 -18.93
CA ILE A 175 3.60 4.65 -20.00
C ILE A 175 4.62 4.89 -21.10
N ALA A 176 4.18 4.89 -22.35
CA ALA A 176 5.00 5.17 -23.51
C ALA A 176 4.28 6.07 -24.51
N GLU A 177 5.08 6.85 -25.25
CA GLU A 177 4.59 7.59 -26.40
C GLU A 177 4.36 6.62 -27.58
N VAL A 178 3.13 6.58 -28.11
CA VAL A 178 2.82 5.72 -29.25
C VAL A 178 3.60 6.17 -30.50
N GLY A 179 4.48 5.31 -31.01
CA GLY A 179 5.39 5.64 -32.12
C GLY A 179 6.49 6.65 -31.75
N GLY A 180 6.61 6.99 -30.47
CA GLY A 180 7.54 7.98 -29.95
C GLY A 180 8.88 7.39 -29.57
N ARG A 181 9.60 8.04 -28.65
CA ARG A 181 10.97 7.63 -28.27
C ARG A 181 11.18 7.39 -26.79
N ASP A 182 10.27 7.85 -25.96
CA ASP A 182 10.44 7.81 -24.52
C ASP A 182 9.32 6.98 -23.88
N ALA A 183 9.73 6.10 -22.96
CA ALA A 183 8.86 5.34 -22.09
C ALA A 183 9.32 5.46 -20.64
N TRP A 184 8.37 5.49 -19.72
CA TRP A 184 8.60 5.61 -18.28
C TRP A 184 7.99 4.43 -17.56
N LEU A 185 8.77 3.84 -16.66
CA LEU A 185 8.34 2.72 -15.82
C LEU A 185 8.33 3.13 -14.36
N THR A 186 7.44 2.51 -13.59
CA THR A 186 7.40 2.75 -12.15
C THR A 186 8.67 2.24 -11.46
N PRO A 187 9.09 2.86 -10.34
CA PRO A 187 10.26 2.41 -9.58
C PRO A 187 10.19 0.93 -9.15
N SER A 188 8.99 0.40 -8.89
CA SER A 188 8.76 -1.00 -8.51
C SER A 188 9.10 -1.97 -9.66
N ILE A 189 8.66 -1.66 -10.88
CA ILE A 189 8.95 -2.44 -12.08
C ILE A 189 10.44 -2.41 -12.39
N CYS A 190 11.05 -1.23 -12.38
CA CYS A 190 12.49 -1.09 -12.59
C CYS A 190 13.32 -1.85 -11.56
N PHE A 191 12.95 -1.77 -10.28
CA PHE A 191 13.64 -2.51 -9.23
C PHE A 191 13.51 -4.03 -9.40
N ARG A 192 12.34 -4.51 -9.85
CA ARG A 192 12.12 -5.93 -10.14
C ARG A 192 13.00 -6.40 -11.30
N LEU A 193 13.09 -5.61 -12.38
CA LEU A 193 13.95 -5.92 -13.52
C LEU A 193 15.44 -5.86 -13.15
N TYR A 194 15.84 -4.90 -12.32
CA TYR A 194 17.20 -4.86 -11.75
C TYR A 194 17.54 -6.14 -10.99
N LYS A 195 16.65 -6.61 -10.10
CA LYS A 195 16.86 -7.85 -9.35
C LYS A 195 17.00 -9.07 -10.27
N LEU A 196 16.25 -9.11 -11.37
CA LEU A 196 16.40 -10.15 -12.37
C LEU A 196 17.77 -10.07 -13.07
N ILE A 197 18.16 -8.88 -13.54
CA ILE A 197 19.38 -8.68 -14.33
C ILE A 197 20.62 -8.96 -13.48
N ASP A 198 20.70 -8.37 -12.29
CA ASP A 198 21.92 -8.29 -11.49
C ASP A 198 22.01 -9.45 -10.47
N HIS A 199 20.88 -9.84 -9.87
CA HIS A 199 20.85 -10.87 -8.81
C HIS A 199 20.32 -12.23 -9.29
N LYS A 200 19.88 -12.32 -10.55
CA LYS A 200 19.20 -13.51 -11.09
C LYS A 200 18.04 -13.96 -10.20
N ASP A 201 17.40 -13.01 -9.51
CA ASP A 201 16.31 -13.30 -8.58
C ASP A 201 15.06 -13.69 -9.38
N THR A 202 14.76 -14.98 -9.38
CA THR A 202 13.56 -15.55 -10.00
C THR A 202 12.55 -16.08 -8.98
N GLN A 203 12.73 -15.75 -7.69
CA GLN A 203 11.88 -16.29 -6.62
C GLN A 203 10.45 -15.73 -6.68
N ALA A 204 10.32 -14.47 -7.11
CA ALA A 204 9.02 -13.83 -7.28
C ALA A 204 8.50 -14.05 -8.71
N PHE A 205 7.89 -15.22 -8.98
CA PHE A 205 7.44 -15.63 -10.32
C PHE A 205 6.51 -14.59 -10.98
N SER A 206 5.26 -14.47 -10.51
CA SER A 206 4.27 -13.54 -11.08
C SER A 206 4.76 -12.08 -11.15
N PRO A 207 5.36 -11.48 -10.09
CA PRO A 207 5.89 -10.12 -10.19
C PRO A 207 7.01 -9.94 -11.22
N THR A 208 7.84 -10.96 -11.43
CA THR A 208 8.88 -10.92 -12.48
C THR A 208 8.26 -11.00 -13.87
N GLY A 209 7.23 -11.84 -14.04
CA GLY A 209 6.45 -11.94 -15.27
C GLY A 209 5.81 -10.60 -15.62
N ARG A 210 5.11 -9.99 -14.67
CA ARG A 210 4.49 -8.66 -14.83
C ARG A 210 5.51 -7.60 -15.24
N ALA A 211 6.67 -7.54 -14.57
CA ALA A 211 7.70 -6.55 -14.89
C ALA A 211 8.28 -6.70 -16.31
N ILE A 212 8.46 -7.94 -16.78
CA ILE A 212 8.89 -8.22 -18.16
C ILE A 212 7.78 -7.85 -19.15
N ALA A 213 6.53 -8.21 -18.85
CA ALA A 213 5.38 -7.94 -19.70
C ALA A 213 5.14 -6.43 -19.86
N VAL A 214 5.22 -5.65 -18.78
CA VAL A 214 5.10 -4.19 -18.82
C VAL A 214 6.20 -3.58 -19.71
N LEU A 215 7.47 -3.97 -19.55
CA LEU A 215 8.54 -3.47 -20.42
C LEU A 215 8.28 -3.79 -21.91
N ALA A 216 7.80 -5.00 -22.21
CA ALA A 216 7.48 -5.40 -23.56
C ALA A 216 6.25 -4.65 -24.11
N HIS A 217 5.25 -4.41 -23.27
CA HIS A 217 4.04 -3.64 -23.59
C HIS A 217 4.40 -2.21 -23.99
N GLU A 218 5.16 -1.51 -23.14
CA GLU A 218 5.60 -0.15 -23.46
C GLU A 218 6.44 -0.08 -24.73
N ALA A 219 7.23 -1.14 -25.01
CA ALA A 219 8.01 -1.20 -26.23
C ALA A 219 7.15 -1.38 -27.50
N TRP A 220 5.98 -2.01 -27.41
CA TRP A 220 5.01 -2.11 -28.50
C TRP A 220 4.25 -0.80 -28.72
N HIS A 221 3.99 -0.03 -27.67
CA HIS A 221 3.55 1.35 -27.84
C HIS A 221 4.59 2.17 -28.59
N LEU A 222 5.87 2.09 -28.20
CA LEU A 222 6.94 2.76 -28.92
C LEU A 222 7.02 2.32 -30.40
N HIS A 223 6.73 1.04 -30.71
CA HIS A 223 6.61 0.56 -32.10
C HIS A 223 5.47 1.23 -32.90
N GLY A 224 4.48 1.81 -32.22
CA GLY A 224 3.32 2.48 -32.84
C GLY A 224 1.98 1.76 -32.66
N VAL A 225 1.91 0.69 -31.85
CA VAL A 225 0.65 0.02 -31.55
C VAL A 225 -0.08 0.79 -30.46
N SER A 226 -1.29 1.28 -30.73
CA SER A 226 -2.08 2.09 -29.77
C SER A 226 -3.16 1.30 -29.03
N ASP A 227 -3.49 0.09 -29.48
CA ASP A 227 -4.56 -0.73 -28.90
C ASP A 227 -4.01 -1.55 -27.72
N GLU A 228 -4.48 -1.26 -26.51
CA GLU A 228 -3.98 -1.83 -25.24
C GLU A 228 -4.03 -3.37 -25.21
N GLY A 229 -5.13 -3.97 -25.69
CA GLY A 229 -5.32 -5.43 -25.68
C GLY A 229 -4.42 -6.12 -26.71
N VAL A 230 -4.26 -5.53 -27.90
CA VAL A 230 -3.30 -6.01 -28.91
C VAL A 230 -1.87 -5.84 -28.41
N THR A 231 -1.53 -4.71 -27.80
CA THR A 231 -0.22 -4.46 -27.18
C THR A 231 0.07 -5.51 -26.11
N ASN A 232 -0.88 -5.83 -25.23
CA ASN A 232 -0.73 -6.92 -24.25
C ASN A 232 -0.47 -8.28 -24.90
N CYS A 233 -1.22 -8.61 -25.97
CA CYS A 233 -1.00 -9.85 -26.69
C CYS A 233 0.43 -9.97 -27.25
N TYR A 234 0.92 -8.92 -27.89
CA TYR A 234 2.28 -8.89 -28.42
C TYR A 234 3.34 -8.82 -27.32
N ALA A 235 3.05 -8.15 -26.21
CA ALA A 235 3.91 -8.07 -25.04
C ALA A 235 4.17 -9.45 -24.43
N PHE A 236 3.14 -10.29 -24.28
CA PHE A 236 3.33 -11.64 -23.75
C PHE A 236 4.18 -12.52 -24.68
N GLN A 237 4.05 -12.37 -25.99
CA GLN A 237 4.86 -13.11 -26.96
C GLN A 237 6.32 -12.63 -26.96
N SER A 238 6.52 -11.33 -27.20
CA SER A 238 7.86 -10.72 -27.24
C SER A 238 8.57 -10.74 -25.88
N GLY A 239 7.82 -10.76 -24.78
CA GLY A 239 8.31 -10.85 -23.41
C GLY A 239 9.10 -12.13 -23.12
N VAL A 240 8.87 -13.22 -23.86
CA VAL A 240 9.71 -14.42 -23.78
C VAL A 240 11.14 -14.10 -24.20
N GLY A 241 11.29 -13.40 -25.33
CA GLY A 241 12.59 -12.97 -25.83
C GLY A 241 13.28 -11.97 -24.91
N VAL A 242 12.52 -11.04 -24.33
CA VAL A 242 13.02 -10.09 -23.32
C VAL A 242 13.55 -10.86 -22.10
N GLY A 243 12.73 -11.74 -21.51
CA GLY A 243 13.12 -12.51 -20.33
C GLY A 243 14.40 -13.33 -20.53
N VAL A 244 14.55 -13.96 -21.70
CA VAL A 244 15.78 -14.70 -22.06
C VAL A 244 16.99 -13.78 -22.08
N ARG A 245 16.90 -12.62 -22.73
CA ARG A 245 18.01 -11.65 -22.82
C ARG A 245 18.34 -11.00 -21.48
N LEU A 246 17.40 -10.94 -20.55
CA LEU A 246 17.63 -10.50 -19.17
C LEU A 246 18.23 -11.61 -18.28
N GLY A 247 18.34 -12.85 -18.79
CA GLY A 247 19.06 -13.95 -18.15
C GLY A 247 18.21 -15.12 -17.68
N LEU A 248 16.93 -15.19 -18.08
CA LEU A 248 16.11 -16.37 -17.82
C LEU A 248 16.39 -17.50 -18.83
N SER A 249 16.12 -18.74 -18.43
CA SER A 249 15.96 -19.81 -19.43
C SER A 249 14.71 -19.54 -20.28
N ARG A 250 14.73 -20.01 -21.54
CA ARG A 250 13.59 -19.87 -22.45
C ARG A 250 12.31 -20.50 -21.90
N GLU A 251 12.44 -21.66 -21.25
CA GLU A 251 11.31 -22.33 -20.60
C GLU A 251 10.72 -21.48 -19.48
N ARG A 252 11.56 -20.90 -18.60
CA ARG A 252 11.09 -20.06 -17.50
C ARG A 252 10.45 -18.77 -18.00
N ALA A 253 11.05 -18.10 -18.99
CA ALA A 253 10.49 -16.90 -19.59
C ALA A 253 9.13 -17.18 -20.23
N ARG A 254 9.00 -18.31 -20.94
CA ARG A 254 7.72 -18.74 -21.51
C ARG A 254 6.67 -19.06 -20.45
N ALA A 255 7.06 -19.76 -19.39
CA ALA A 255 6.16 -20.06 -18.28
C ALA A 255 5.61 -18.77 -17.64
N LEU A 256 6.46 -17.76 -17.44
CA LEU A 256 6.04 -16.44 -16.95
C LEU A 256 5.02 -15.77 -17.88
N MET A 257 5.31 -15.72 -19.19
CA MET A 257 4.40 -15.05 -20.13
C MET A 257 3.08 -15.81 -20.32
N ARG A 258 3.10 -17.15 -20.22
CA ARG A 258 1.88 -17.97 -20.19
C ARG A 258 1.01 -17.67 -18.97
N GLU A 259 1.63 -17.49 -17.80
CA GLU A 259 0.90 -17.07 -16.60
C GLU A 259 0.24 -15.71 -16.83
N GLN A 260 0.98 -14.71 -17.32
CA GLN A 260 0.44 -13.37 -17.59
C GLN A 260 -0.72 -13.40 -18.60
N LEU A 261 -0.60 -14.19 -19.66
CA LEU A 261 -1.69 -14.37 -20.63
C LEU A 261 -2.91 -15.06 -19.98
N ALA A 262 -2.69 -16.08 -19.16
CA ALA A 262 -3.77 -16.84 -18.53
C ALA A 262 -4.53 -16.00 -17.48
N THR A 263 -3.85 -15.11 -16.76
CA THR A 263 -4.46 -14.25 -15.73
C THR A 263 -4.90 -12.88 -16.27
N ASN A 264 -4.59 -12.54 -17.53
CA ASN A 264 -4.90 -11.22 -18.10
C ASN A 264 -6.37 -10.83 -17.94
N GLY A 265 -7.31 -11.74 -18.19
CA GLY A 265 -8.74 -11.44 -18.07
C GLY A 265 -9.16 -11.02 -16.65
N SER A 266 -8.58 -11.66 -15.61
CA SER A 266 -8.85 -11.28 -14.21
C SER A 266 -8.08 -10.03 -13.79
N ASP A 267 -6.82 -9.91 -14.22
CA ASP A 267 -5.94 -8.81 -13.85
C ASP A 267 -6.35 -7.49 -14.52
N SER A 268 -7.01 -7.54 -15.68
CA SER A 268 -7.55 -6.40 -16.42
C SER A 268 -9.04 -6.16 -16.19
N SER A 269 -9.64 -6.79 -15.17
CA SER A 269 -11.08 -6.61 -14.88
C SER A 269 -11.49 -5.17 -14.54
N GLY A 270 -10.54 -4.33 -14.11
CA GLY A 270 -10.74 -2.90 -13.87
C GLY A 270 -10.76 -2.04 -15.13
N ASP A 271 -10.22 -2.51 -16.25
CA ASP A 271 -10.24 -1.80 -17.54
C ASP A 271 -10.18 -2.81 -18.71
N SER A 272 -11.35 -3.02 -19.34
CA SER A 272 -11.53 -4.02 -20.40
C SER A 272 -10.71 -3.75 -21.65
N ARG A 273 -10.17 -2.54 -21.84
CA ARG A 273 -9.30 -2.21 -22.97
C ARG A 273 -8.01 -3.02 -22.95
N TYR A 274 -7.53 -3.40 -21.77
CA TYR A 274 -6.31 -4.20 -21.60
C TYR A 274 -6.53 -5.71 -21.75
N VAL A 275 -7.77 -6.17 -21.93
CA VAL A 275 -8.05 -7.59 -22.13
C VAL A 275 -7.58 -8.00 -23.53
N VAL A 276 -6.80 -9.07 -23.60
CA VAL A 276 -6.31 -9.57 -24.89
C VAL A 276 -7.48 -9.96 -25.80
N PRO A 277 -7.42 -9.62 -27.10
CA PRO A 277 -8.50 -9.91 -28.02
C PRO A 277 -8.57 -11.41 -28.35
N ALA A 278 -9.74 -11.90 -28.77
CA ALA A 278 -9.98 -13.33 -29.07
C ALA A 278 -9.02 -13.97 -30.10
N GLY A 279 -8.35 -13.16 -30.93
CA GLY A 279 -7.34 -13.61 -31.88
C GLY A 279 -5.92 -13.78 -31.32
N CYS A 280 -5.75 -13.58 -30.01
CA CYS A 280 -4.48 -13.71 -29.29
C CYS A 280 -4.24 -15.17 -28.89
N SER A 281 -3.88 -15.99 -29.87
CA SER A 281 -3.66 -17.42 -29.69
C SER A 281 -2.69 -17.94 -30.74
N ASN A 282 -2.16 -19.14 -30.53
CA ASN A 282 -1.29 -19.83 -31.49
C ASN A 282 -1.96 -19.96 -32.87
N GLY A 283 -1.32 -19.47 -33.93
CA GLY A 283 -1.86 -19.39 -35.29
C GLY A 283 -2.97 -18.34 -35.48
N GLY A 284 -3.30 -17.59 -34.44
CA GLY A 284 -4.32 -16.54 -34.45
C GLY A 284 -3.91 -15.30 -35.24
N ARG A 285 -4.85 -14.36 -35.43
CA ARG A 285 -4.57 -13.12 -36.17
C ARG A 285 -3.48 -12.25 -35.54
N TYR A 286 -3.27 -12.36 -34.23
CA TYR A 286 -2.28 -11.60 -33.47
C TYR A 286 -1.07 -12.43 -33.03
N ASP A 287 -0.88 -13.62 -33.61
CA ASP A 287 0.34 -14.38 -33.45
C ASP A 287 1.47 -13.74 -34.28
N LEU A 288 2.55 -13.35 -33.60
CA LEU A 288 3.75 -12.75 -34.19
C LEU A 288 4.56 -13.77 -35.01
N ASP A 289 4.45 -15.06 -34.71
CA ASP A 289 5.15 -16.13 -35.42
C ASP A 289 4.22 -17.31 -35.73
N ARG A 290 3.35 -17.11 -36.72
CA ARG A 290 2.41 -18.13 -37.21
C ARG A 290 3.09 -19.37 -37.81
N SER A 291 4.40 -19.33 -38.05
CA SER A 291 5.15 -20.48 -38.57
C SER A 291 5.56 -21.45 -37.46
N SER A 292 5.51 -21.01 -36.21
CA SER A 292 5.88 -21.74 -35.03
C SER A 292 4.65 -22.12 -34.21
N SER A 293 4.66 -23.31 -33.61
CA SER A 293 3.62 -23.69 -32.63
C SER A 293 3.96 -23.20 -31.21
N GLN A 294 4.99 -22.37 -31.06
CA GLN A 294 5.49 -21.92 -29.76
C GLN A 294 4.89 -20.56 -29.40
N PHE A 295 3.66 -20.60 -28.91
CA PHE A 295 2.95 -19.44 -28.36
C PHE A 295 2.83 -19.53 -26.81
N PRO A 296 2.75 -18.39 -26.11
CA PRO A 296 3.28 -17.09 -26.54
C PRO A 296 4.82 -17.15 -26.71
#